data_AF-A0A1I1Q3P1-F1
#
_entry.id   AF-A0A1I1Q3P1-F1
#
_cell.length_a   1.000
_cell.length_b   1.000
_cell.length_c   1.000
_cell.angle_alpha   90.00
_cell.angle_beta   90.00
_cell.angle_gamma   90.00
#
_symmetry.space_group_name_H-M   'P 1'
#
loop_
_entity.id
_entity.type
_entity.pdbx_description
1 polymer ?
#
loop_
_entity_poly.entity_id
_entity_poly.type
_entity_poly.pdbx_seq_one_letter_code
_entity_poly.pdbx_strand_id
1 'polypeptide(L)'
;EVSIMTEKDLKTYRILFPFVYDKKLTKENIRDIVTGPAYKDMTPRNLPGIGNKDNRPIRDKMLNDVAERFNDYFHSDPLDKDDFNEWHNETCEHICDIFKPTSIELKYGKAQKLVNIAFKHFLLFDDANERYFAYCHTPIDNNVLSWCRDTAKIDCKPNGWSNMDYDEYIDLQNNIRAFLDKDSSLKYVNNDNQKISNLILDFFVWAEYSNTIKEYWDNIKMNYDLYVNMGAAQINEVIKKYVDN
;
A
#
# COMPACT_ATOMS: atom_id res chain seq x y z
N GLU A 1 5.11 3.18 21.81
CA GLU A 1 4.02 3.45 20.85
C GLU A 1 4.65 3.84 19.53
N VAL A 2 4.31 3.14 18.45
CA VAL A 2 4.67 3.57 17.09
C VAL A 2 3.78 4.76 16.79
N SER A 3 4.37 5.94 16.59
CA SER A 3 3.58 7.09 16.22
C SER A 3 3.18 6.97 14.77
N ILE A 4 1.90 7.19 14.50
CA ILE A 4 1.36 7.13 13.16
C ILE A 4 1.40 8.55 12.61
N MET A 5 1.94 8.65 11.39
CA MET A 5 1.92 9.78 10.46
C MET A 5 1.24 11.07 10.97
N THR A 6 1.99 12.16 11.08
CA THR A 6 1.45 13.44 11.53
C THR A 6 0.42 14.01 10.54
N GLU A 7 -0.42 14.96 10.95
CA GLU A 7 -1.32 15.68 10.03
C GLU A 7 -0.56 16.32 8.86
N LYS A 8 0.68 16.76 9.13
CA LYS A 8 1.58 17.33 8.12
C LYS A 8 2.05 16.27 7.12
N ASP A 9 2.36 15.06 7.58
CA ASP A 9 2.71 13.94 6.71
C ASP A 9 1.50 13.51 5.85
N LEU A 10 0.31 13.40 6.46
CA LEU A 10 -0.93 13.07 5.75
C LEU A 10 -1.20 14.03 4.59
N LYS A 11 -1.09 15.35 4.84
CA LYS A 11 -1.23 16.38 3.80
C LYS A 11 -0.17 16.22 2.70
N THR A 12 1.09 15.97 3.08
CA THR A 12 2.18 15.77 2.12
C THR A 12 1.91 14.56 1.22
N TYR A 13 1.50 13.43 1.78
CA TYR A 13 1.26 12.22 1.00
C TYR A 13 -0.01 12.29 0.16
N ARG A 14 -1.06 13.00 0.60
CA ARG A 14 -2.22 13.28 -0.25
C ARG A 14 -1.85 14.11 -1.47
N ILE A 15 -0.90 15.05 -1.35
CA ILE A 15 -0.37 15.78 -2.51
C ILE A 15 0.32 14.81 -3.47
N LEU A 16 1.09 13.84 -2.97
CA LEU A 16 1.72 12.83 -3.83
C LEU A 16 0.74 11.81 -4.45
N PHE A 17 -0.35 11.50 -3.75
CA PHE A 17 -1.31 10.45 -4.12
C PHE A 17 -2.72 11.06 -4.20
N PRO A 18 -3.02 11.83 -5.25
CA PRO A 18 -4.19 12.72 -5.27
C PRO A 18 -5.51 11.99 -5.54
N PHE A 19 -5.48 10.67 -5.77
CA PHE A 19 -6.66 9.85 -6.11
C PHE A 19 -7.66 9.66 -4.95
N VAL A 20 -7.38 10.27 -3.80
CA VAL A 20 -8.05 10.03 -2.52
C VAL A 20 -8.57 11.29 -1.83
N TYR A 21 -8.40 12.49 -2.43
CA TYR A 21 -8.97 13.71 -1.88
C TYR A 21 -10.50 13.60 -1.75
N ASP A 22 -11.02 14.11 -0.63
CA ASP A 22 -12.45 14.15 -0.30
C ASP A 22 -13.13 12.77 -0.22
N LYS A 23 -12.35 11.68 -0.16
CA LYS A 23 -12.88 10.32 0.02
C LYS A 23 -12.97 9.97 1.50
N LYS A 24 -14.00 9.20 1.82
CA LYS A 24 -14.28 8.65 3.16
C LYS A 24 -14.38 7.14 3.10
N LEU A 25 -14.23 6.45 4.23
CA LEU A 25 -14.30 4.98 4.38
C LEU A 25 -15.74 4.44 4.23
N THR A 26 -16.39 4.77 3.11
CA THR A 26 -17.67 4.21 2.70
C THR A 26 -17.47 2.92 1.93
N LYS A 27 -18.46 2.03 1.98
CA LYS A 27 -18.48 0.78 1.20
C LYS A 27 -18.18 0.99 -0.30
N GLU A 28 -18.72 2.05 -0.89
CA GLU A 28 -18.49 2.41 -2.30
C GLU A 28 -17.04 2.83 -2.55
N ASN A 29 -16.48 3.74 -1.75
CA ASN A 29 -15.10 4.18 -1.90
C ASN A 29 -14.10 3.05 -1.65
N ILE A 30 -14.38 2.17 -0.68
CA ILE A 30 -13.58 0.96 -0.42
C ILE A 30 -13.54 0.09 -1.68
N ARG A 31 -14.70 -0.18 -2.27
CA ARG A 31 -14.80 -0.98 -3.49
C ARG A 31 -14.06 -0.34 -4.66
N ASP A 32 -14.16 0.98 -4.84
CA ASP A 32 -13.48 1.71 -5.90
C ASP A 32 -11.95 1.58 -5.83
N ILE A 33 -11.39 1.65 -4.61
CA ILE A 33 -9.95 1.49 -4.41
C ILE A 33 -9.51 0.05 -4.72
N VAL A 34 -10.24 -0.93 -4.18
CA VAL A 34 -9.92 -2.36 -4.38
C VAL A 34 -10.00 -2.73 -5.86
N THR A 35 -11.10 -2.39 -6.53
CA THR A 35 -11.35 -2.76 -7.93
C THR A 35 -10.56 -1.92 -8.94
N GLY A 36 -10.09 -0.74 -8.53
CA GLY A 36 -9.38 0.21 -9.37
C GLY A 36 -7.87 0.21 -9.13
N PRO A 37 -7.33 1.21 -8.39
CA PRO A 37 -5.90 1.41 -8.23
C PRO A 37 -5.19 0.19 -7.62
N ALA A 38 -5.72 -0.42 -6.55
CA ALA A 38 -5.05 -1.54 -5.88
C ALA A 38 -4.98 -2.79 -6.78
N TYR A 39 -6.06 -3.10 -7.50
CA TYR A 39 -6.06 -4.17 -8.50
C TYR A 39 -5.09 -3.92 -9.66
N LYS A 40 -4.92 -2.68 -10.11
CA LYS A 40 -3.93 -2.36 -11.16
C LYS A 40 -2.49 -2.58 -10.64
N ASP A 41 -2.23 -2.21 -9.40
CA ASP A 41 -0.89 -2.25 -8.78
C ASP A 41 -0.38 -3.68 -8.55
N MET A 42 -1.27 -4.67 -8.32
CA MET A 42 -0.88 -6.09 -8.28
C MET A 42 -0.46 -6.67 -9.64
N THR A 43 -0.39 -5.86 -10.70
CA THR A 43 0.02 -6.22 -12.07
C THR A 43 -0.78 -7.40 -12.68
N PRO A 44 -2.11 -7.27 -12.82
CA PRO A 44 -2.96 -8.35 -13.32
C PRO A 44 -2.67 -8.71 -14.77
N ARG A 45 -2.03 -7.82 -15.54
CA ARG A 45 -1.52 -8.11 -16.89
C ARG A 45 -0.52 -9.29 -16.92
N ASN A 46 0.11 -9.60 -15.77
CA ASN A 46 1.02 -10.73 -15.60
C ASN A 46 0.31 -11.99 -15.09
N LEU A 47 -1.03 -12.03 -15.12
CA LEU A 47 -1.86 -13.21 -14.84
C LEU A 47 -2.58 -13.64 -16.13
N PRO A 48 -1.94 -14.47 -16.97
CA PRO A 48 -2.52 -14.90 -18.24
C PRO A 48 -3.92 -15.48 -18.05
N GLY A 49 -4.87 -15.01 -18.85
CA GLY A 49 -6.25 -15.49 -18.82
C GLY A 49 -7.18 -14.81 -17.80
N ILE A 50 -6.69 -13.95 -16.89
CA ILE A 50 -7.57 -13.27 -15.91
C ILE A 50 -8.60 -12.33 -16.56
N GLY A 51 -8.29 -11.82 -17.76
CA GLY A 51 -9.20 -10.98 -18.56
C GLY A 51 -10.19 -11.76 -19.42
N ASN A 52 -10.05 -13.09 -19.51
CA ASN A 52 -10.89 -13.92 -20.38
C ASN A 52 -12.34 -13.93 -19.89
N LYS A 53 -13.30 -14.11 -20.81
CA LYS A 53 -14.73 -14.07 -20.51
C LYS A 53 -15.12 -15.00 -19.36
N ASP A 54 -14.53 -16.18 -19.29
CA ASP A 54 -14.85 -17.20 -18.29
C ASP A 54 -14.23 -16.90 -16.91
N ASN A 55 -13.12 -16.16 -16.89
CA ASN A 55 -12.41 -15.82 -15.65
C ASN A 55 -12.80 -14.44 -15.09
N ARG A 56 -13.43 -13.56 -15.90
CA ARG A 56 -13.92 -12.25 -15.43
C ARG A 56 -14.88 -12.36 -14.25
N PRO A 57 -15.89 -13.25 -14.25
CA PRO A 57 -16.76 -13.42 -13.08
C PRO A 57 -16.00 -13.87 -11.81
N ILE A 58 -14.98 -14.71 -11.96
CA ILE A 58 -14.15 -15.20 -10.85
C ILE A 58 -13.29 -14.05 -10.27
N ARG A 59 -12.68 -13.26 -11.15
CA ARG A 59 -11.97 -12.03 -10.77
C ARG A 59 -12.89 -11.04 -10.07
N ASP A 60 -14.08 -10.79 -10.63
CA ASP A 60 -15.03 -9.82 -10.08
C ASP A 60 -15.54 -10.29 -8.71
N LYS A 61 -15.76 -11.60 -8.53
CA LYS A 61 -16.02 -12.20 -7.23
C LYS A 61 -14.86 -11.93 -6.26
N MET A 62 -13.62 -12.22 -6.64
CA MET A 62 -12.44 -11.95 -5.80
C MET A 62 -12.38 -10.49 -5.35
N LEU A 63 -12.56 -9.54 -6.26
CA LEU A 63 -12.50 -8.12 -5.93
C LEU A 63 -13.65 -7.68 -5.01
N ASN A 64 -14.86 -8.22 -5.21
CA ASN A 64 -15.99 -7.95 -4.33
C ASN A 64 -15.76 -8.54 -2.93
N ASP A 65 -15.29 -9.79 -2.84
CA ASP A 65 -15.01 -10.44 -1.56
C ASP A 65 -13.94 -9.67 -0.76
N VAL A 66 -12.88 -9.19 -1.43
CA VAL A 66 -11.85 -8.35 -0.80
C VAL A 66 -12.43 -7.02 -0.33
N ALA A 67 -13.26 -6.37 -1.14
CA ALA A 67 -13.91 -5.11 -0.75
C ALA A 67 -14.84 -5.28 0.45
N GLU A 68 -15.59 -6.38 0.55
CA GLU A 68 -16.42 -6.68 1.72
C GLU A 68 -15.56 -6.95 2.97
N ARG A 69 -14.47 -7.71 2.85
CA ARG A 69 -13.53 -7.93 3.97
C ARG A 69 -12.96 -6.61 4.51
N PHE A 70 -12.62 -5.66 3.63
CA PHE A 70 -12.21 -4.31 4.06
C PHE A 70 -13.35 -3.53 4.69
N ASN A 71 -14.55 -3.61 4.11
CA ASN A 71 -15.73 -2.96 4.70
C ASN A 71 -15.96 -3.45 6.13
N ASP A 72 -15.90 -4.76 6.36
CA ASP A 72 -16.07 -5.35 7.69
C ASP A 72 -14.94 -4.94 8.63
N TYR A 73 -13.69 -4.92 8.16
CA TYR A 73 -12.52 -4.47 8.92
C TYR A 73 -12.68 -3.04 9.45
N PHE A 74 -13.10 -2.09 8.60
CA PHE A 74 -13.25 -0.68 9.01
C PHE A 74 -14.54 -0.37 9.78
N HIS A 75 -15.50 -1.30 9.84
CA HIS A 75 -16.73 -1.19 10.63
C HIS A 75 -16.71 -2.08 11.89
N SER A 76 -15.55 -2.61 12.24
CA SER A 76 -15.28 -3.37 13.47
C SER A 76 -14.24 -2.64 14.33
N ASP A 77 -13.99 -3.09 15.56
CA ASP A 77 -12.92 -2.49 16.36
C ASP A 77 -11.53 -2.72 15.71
N PRO A 78 -10.59 -1.74 15.80
CA PRO A 78 -9.24 -1.93 15.28
C PRO A 78 -8.56 -3.15 15.89
N LEU A 79 -8.00 -4.00 15.02
CA LEU A 79 -7.31 -5.22 15.42
C LEU A 79 -5.98 -4.90 16.11
N ASP A 80 -5.57 -5.78 17.02
CA ASP A 80 -4.20 -5.77 17.51
C ASP A 80 -3.23 -6.34 16.46
N LYS A 81 -1.95 -6.47 16.82
CA LYS A 81 -0.93 -6.91 15.89
C LYS A 81 -1.15 -8.34 15.40
N ASP A 82 -1.52 -9.25 16.28
CA ASP A 82 -1.60 -10.66 15.98
C ASP A 82 -2.89 -10.95 15.20
N ASP A 83 -4.00 -10.36 15.64
CA ASP A 83 -5.28 -10.40 14.92
C ASP A 83 -5.17 -9.79 13.52
N PHE A 84 -4.42 -8.68 13.36
CA PHE A 84 -4.17 -8.09 12.05
C PHE A 84 -3.39 -9.02 11.13
N ASN A 85 -2.34 -9.68 11.65
CA ASN A 85 -1.53 -10.60 10.85
C ASN A 85 -2.35 -11.80 10.38
N GLU A 86 -3.21 -12.34 11.25
CA GLU A 86 -4.14 -13.41 10.92
C GLU A 86 -5.14 -12.96 9.85
N TRP A 87 -5.86 -11.85 10.08
CA TRP A 87 -6.82 -11.29 9.12
C TRP A 87 -6.18 -11.03 7.74
N HIS A 88 -4.95 -10.49 7.72
CA HIS A 88 -4.23 -10.22 6.49
C HIS A 88 -3.88 -11.53 5.77
N ASN A 89 -3.37 -12.53 6.50
CA ASN A 89 -3.03 -13.82 5.92
C ASN A 89 -4.27 -14.51 5.33
N GLU A 90 -5.34 -14.63 6.11
CA GLU A 90 -6.60 -15.22 5.64
C GLU A 90 -7.17 -14.51 4.42
N THR A 91 -7.08 -13.18 4.36
CA THR A 91 -7.52 -12.39 3.22
C THR A 91 -6.67 -12.68 1.98
N CYS A 92 -5.35 -12.81 2.13
CA CYS A 92 -4.46 -13.15 1.02
C CYS A 92 -4.64 -14.59 0.53
N GLU A 93 -4.78 -15.55 1.45
CA GLU A 93 -5.08 -16.94 1.12
C GLU A 93 -6.43 -17.07 0.43
N HIS A 94 -7.46 -16.35 0.90
CA HIS A 94 -8.77 -16.31 0.24
C HIS A 94 -8.68 -15.85 -1.21
N ILE A 95 -7.87 -14.82 -1.50
CA ILE A 95 -7.62 -14.35 -2.87
C ILE A 95 -7.00 -15.47 -3.72
N CYS A 96 -5.99 -16.17 -3.20
CA CYS A 96 -5.36 -17.30 -3.91
C CYS A 96 -6.34 -18.45 -4.13
N ASP A 97 -7.17 -18.77 -3.13
CA ASP A 97 -8.07 -19.91 -3.11
C ASP A 97 -9.20 -19.81 -4.12
N ILE A 98 -9.68 -18.59 -4.40
CA ILE A 98 -10.67 -18.34 -5.45
C ILE A 98 -10.18 -18.82 -6.83
N PHE A 99 -8.87 -18.78 -7.08
CA PHE A 99 -8.30 -19.16 -8.37
C PHE A 99 -7.79 -20.61 -8.43
N LYS A 100 -7.72 -21.34 -7.31
CA LYS A 100 -7.33 -22.77 -7.27
C LYS A 100 -8.09 -23.65 -8.27
N PRO A 101 -9.41 -23.45 -8.52
CA PRO A 101 -10.14 -24.26 -9.51
C PRO A 101 -9.89 -23.86 -10.98
N THR A 102 -9.08 -22.83 -11.22
CA THR A 102 -8.82 -22.26 -12.55
C THR A 102 -7.39 -22.57 -13.02
N SER A 103 -7.06 -22.24 -14.27
CA SER A 103 -5.68 -22.28 -14.76
C SER A 103 -4.85 -21.04 -14.38
N ILE A 104 -5.42 -20.08 -13.63
CA ILE A 104 -4.73 -18.84 -13.25
C ILE A 104 -3.92 -19.09 -11.98
N GLU A 105 -2.61 -18.95 -12.08
CA GLU A 105 -1.71 -19.08 -10.95
C GLU A 105 -1.53 -17.72 -10.24
N LEU A 106 -2.40 -17.42 -9.28
CA LEU A 106 -2.28 -16.25 -8.42
C LEU A 106 -1.55 -16.64 -7.13
N LYS A 107 -0.32 -16.15 -6.96
CA LYS A 107 0.52 -16.38 -5.77
C LYS A 107 0.29 -15.34 -4.67
N TYR A 108 0.66 -15.71 -3.45
CA TYR A 108 0.53 -14.87 -2.25
C TYR A 108 1.17 -13.48 -2.44
N GLY A 109 2.33 -13.43 -3.10
CA GLY A 109 3.00 -12.18 -3.48
C GLY A 109 2.15 -11.16 -4.25
N LYS A 110 1.20 -11.61 -5.09
CA LYS A 110 0.22 -10.73 -5.76
C LYS A 110 -0.95 -10.36 -4.85
N ALA A 111 -1.41 -11.31 -4.04
CA ALA A 111 -2.49 -11.08 -3.08
C ALA A 111 -2.11 -10.01 -2.05
N GLN A 112 -0.91 -10.10 -1.44
CA GLN A 112 -0.44 -9.07 -0.51
C GLN A 112 -0.34 -7.69 -1.16
N LYS A 113 0.04 -7.61 -2.45
CA LYS A 113 0.15 -6.31 -3.13
C LYS A 113 -1.21 -5.64 -3.26
N LEU A 114 -2.25 -6.40 -3.61
CA LEU A 114 -3.63 -5.91 -3.65
C LEU A 114 -4.07 -5.37 -2.28
N VAL A 115 -3.89 -6.17 -1.22
CA VAL A 115 -4.33 -5.82 0.14
C VAL A 115 -3.57 -4.59 0.68
N ASN A 116 -2.24 -4.60 0.59
CA ASN A 116 -1.42 -3.54 1.18
C ASN A 116 -1.53 -2.21 0.41
N ILE A 117 -1.65 -2.25 -0.93
CA ILE A 117 -1.92 -1.02 -1.69
C ILE A 117 -3.29 -0.46 -1.39
N ALA A 118 -4.31 -1.30 -1.14
CA ALA A 118 -5.61 -0.82 -0.71
C ALA A 118 -5.52 -0.07 0.64
N PHE A 119 -4.87 -0.64 1.65
CA PHE A 119 -4.60 0.05 2.92
C PHE A 119 -3.87 1.38 2.74
N LYS A 120 -2.86 1.43 1.86
CA LYS A 120 -2.12 2.66 1.57
C LYS A 120 -3.03 3.78 1.08
N HIS A 121 -4.00 3.46 0.22
CA HIS A 121 -4.98 4.44 -0.26
C HIS A 121 -5.97 4.84 0.84
N PHE A 122 -6.46 3.86 1.62
CA PHE A 122 -7.42 4.10 2.70
C PHE A 122 -6.86 4.99 3.81
N LEU A 123 -5.57 4.85 4.12
CA LEU A 123 -4.89 5.72 5.08
C LEU A 123 -4.98 7.21 4.70
N LEU A 124 -5.14 7.51 3.41
CA LEU A 124 -5.20 8.87 2.91
C LEU A 124 -6.63 9.45 2.87
N PHE A 125 -7.65 8.69 3.26
CA PHE A 125 -9.04 9.17 3.32
C PHE A 125 -9.25 10.18 4.46
N ASP A 126 -10.26 11.04 4.35
CA ASP A 126 -10.53 12.14 5.28
C ASP A 126 -10.91 11.70 6.69
N ASP A 127 -11.60 10.57 6.81
CA ASP A 127 -12.03 9.98 8.06
C ASP A 127 -11.16 8.78 8.47
N ALA A 128 -9.97 8.64 7.86
CA ALA A 128 -9.03 7.59 8.23
C ALA A 128 -8.61 7.73 9.70
N ASN A 129 -8.96 6.73 10.51
CA ASN A 129 -8.49 6.64 11.88
C ASN A 129 -7.21 5.80 11.92
N GLU A 130 -6.13 6.44 12.37
CA GLU A 130 -4.78 5.87 12.45
C GLU A 130 -4.71 4.50 13.13
N ARG A 131 -5.59 4.22 14.10
CA ARG A 131 -5.61 2.95 14.83
C ARG A 131 -5.79 1.73 13.91
N TYR A 132 -6.51 1.88 12.81
CA TYR A 132 -6.72 0.81 11.83
C TYR A 132 -5.49 0.50 10.97
N PHE A 133 -4.47 1.35 11.01
CA PHE A 133 -3.30 1.26 10.14
C PHE A 133 -2.00 0.97 10.89
N ALA A 134 -2.05 0.88 12.22
CA ALA A 134 -0.90 0.72 13.11
C ALA A 134 -0.04 -0.50 12.74
N TYR A 135 -0.69 -1.61 12.39
CA TYR A 135 -0.04 -2.89 12.12
C TYR A 135 0.07 -3.23 10.64
N CYS A 136 -0.43 -2.35 9.76
CA CYS A 136 -0.42 -2.57 8.32
C CYS A 136 0.98 -2.82 7.75
N HIS A 137 1.04 -3.76 6.82
CA HIS A 137 2.26 -4.22 6.19
C HIS A 137 2.71 -3.30 5.05
N THR A 138 4.01 -3.33 4.73
CA THR A 138 4.56 -2.61 3.58
C THR A 138 4.12 -3.31 2.29
N PRO A 139 3.55 -2.63 1.28
CA PRO A 139 3.20 -3.24 0.00
C PRO A 139 4.44 -3.68 -0.79
N ILE A 140 4.84 -4.95 -0.69
CA ILE A 140 6.10 -5.42 -1.29
C ILE A 140 6.03 -5.41 -2.81
N ASP A 141 6.96 -4.69 -3.45
CA ASP A 141 7.22 -4.68 -4.89
C ASP A 141 8.72 -4.56 -5.21
N ASN A 142 9.06 -4.34 -6.48
CA ASN A 142 10.46 -4.18 -6.91
C ASN A 142 11.17 -2.96 -6.29
N ASN A 143 10.45 -1.88 -5.97
CA ASN A 143 11.03 -0.70 -5.33
C ASN A 143 11.36 -1.01 -3.88
N VAL A 144 10.42 -1.62 -3.15
CA VAL A 144 10.65 -2.09 -1.76
C VAL A 144 11.77 -3.12 -1.70
N LEU A 145 11.82 -4.06 -2.64
CA LEU A 145 12.89 -5.05 -2.70
C LEU A 145 14.27 -4.40 -3.00
N SER A 146 14.32 -3.38 -3.85
CA SER A 146 15.55 -2.63 -4.11
C SER A 146 15.98 -1.82 -2.90
N TRP A 147 15.04 -1.15 -2.23
CA TRP A 147 15.29 -0.47 -0.96
C TRP A 147 15.82 -1.42 0.12
N CYS A 148 15.24 -2.62 0.25
CA CYS A 148 15.68 -3.62 1.20
C CYS A 148 17.16 -3.99 0.98
N ARG A 149 17.56 -4.25 -0.28
CA ARG A 149 18.95 -4.62 -0.63
C ARG A 149 19.92 -3.46 -0.51
N ASP A 150 19.56 -2.30 -1.07
CA ASP A 150 20.49 -1.20 -1.29
C ASP A 150 20.62 -0.33 -0.04
N THR A 151 19.52 -0.11 0.68
CA THR A 151 19.46 0.78 1.83
C THR A 151 19.39 0.02 3.15
N ALA A 152 18.40 -0.86 3.31
CA ALA A 152 18.16 -1.52 4.61
C ALA A 152 19.14 -2.67 4.90
N LYS A 153 19.85 -3.14 3.87
CA LYS A 153 20.73 -4.33 3.91
C LYS A 153 20.01 -5.57 4.45
N ILE A 154 18.74 -5.72 4.08
CA ILE A 154 17.89 -6.88 4.36
C ILE A 154 18.09 -7.88 3.23
N ASP A 155 18.36 -9.14 3.58
CA ASP A 155 18.43 -10.22 2.60
C ASP A 155 17.04 -10.49 2.02
N CYS A 156 16.95 -10.43 0.69
CA CYS A 156 15.73 -10.70 -0.04
C CYS A 156 15.88 -12.08 -0.69
N LYS A 157 14.93 -12.97 -0.42
CA LYS A 157 14.85 -14.29 -1.07
C LYS A 157 14.84 -14.13 -2.61
N PRO A 158 15.33 -15.13 -3.36
CA PRO A 158 15.57 -15.01 -4.80
C PRO A 158 14.28 -14.86 -5.63
N ASN A 159 13.12 -15.21 -5.08
CA ASN A 159 11.84 -15.07 -5.75
C ASN A 159 11.44 -13.60 -5.86
N GLY A 160 11.03 -13.16 -7.05
CA GLY A 160 10.43 -11.84 -7.23
C GLY A 160 9.17 -11.69 -6.38
N TRP A 161 8.84 -10.45 -5.95
CA TRP A 161 7.73 -10.16 -5.05
C TRP A 161 6.41 -10.82 -5.44
N SER A 162 6.13 -10.97 -6.75
CA SER A 162 4.87 -11.51 -7.23
C SER A 162 4.73 -13.03 -7.06
N ASN A 163 5.83 -13.72 -6.77
CA ASN A 163 5.89 -15.18 -6.66
C ASN A 163 6.17 -15.66 -5.23
N MET A 164 6.27 -14.75 -4.26
CA MET A 164 6.48 -15.09 -2.86
C MET A 164 5.35 -15.97 -2.33
N ASP A 165 5.70 -16.91 -1.45
CA ASP A 165 4.78 -17.56 -0.54
C ASP A 165 4.59 -16.73 0.75
N TYR A 166 3.78 -17.25 1.68
CA TYR A 166 3.51 -16.57 2.95
C TYR A 166 4.76 -16.44 3.82
N ASP A 167 5.57 -17.49 3.93
CA ASP A 167 6.74 -17.53 4.80
C ASP A 167 7.80 -16.53 4.33
N GLU A 168 8.10 -16.52 3.02
CA GLU A 168 8.99 -15.53 2.41
C GLU A 168 8.50 -14.09 2.63
N TYR A 169 7.18 -13.89 2.51
CA TYR A 169 6.56 -12.58 2.70
C TYR A 169 6.64 -12.10 4.16
N ILE A 170 6.23 -12.94 5.12
CA ILE A 170 6.13 -12.53 6.52
C ILE A 170 7.52 -12.34 7.14
N ASP A 171 8.50 -13.15 6.74
CA ASP A 171 9.91 -12.96 7.10
C ASP A 171 10.41 -11.58 6.66
N LEU A 172 10.10 -11.19 5.41
CA LEU A 172 10.48 -9.87 4.91
C LEU A 172 9.79 -8.74 5.67
N GLN A 173 8.48 -8.85 5.96
CA GLN A 173 7.75 -7.85 6.76
C GLN A 173 8.34 -7.67 8.17
N ASN A 174 8.71 -8.79 8.81
CA ASN A 174 9.33 -8.78 10.13
C ASN A 174 10.72 -8.15 10.09
N ASN A 175 11.52 -8.44 9.06
CA ASN A 175 12.82 -7.81 8.87
C ASN A 175 12.72 -6.30 8.60
N ILE A 176 11.72 -5.87 7.82
CA ILE A 176 11.44 -4.44 7.61
C ILE A 176 11.08 -3.76 8.93
N ARG A 177 10.17 -4.36 9.70
CA ARG A 177 9.76 -3.84 11.01
C ARG A 177 10.95 -3.72 11.97
N ALA A 178 11.75 -4.77 12.06
CA ALA A 178 12.97 -4.79 12.87
C ALA A 178 14.02 -3.76 12.39
N PHE A 179 14.07 -3.43 11.10
CA PHE A 179 14.92 -2.35 10.61
C PHE A 179 14.42 -0.98 11.08
N LEU A 180 13.11 -0.72 10.95
CA LEU A 180 12.49 0.54 11.38
C LEU A 180 12.67 0.79 12.88
N ASP A 181 12.82 -0.27 13.67
CA ASP A 181 13.06 -0.16 15.11
C ASP A 181 14.50 0.21 15.52
N LYS A 182 15.47 0.22 14.60
CA LYS A 182 16.87 0.56 14.89
C LYS A 182 17.14 2.06 14.81
N ASP A 183 18.12 2.57 15.55
CA ASP A 183 18.55 3.97 15.43
C ASP A 183 19.11 4.31 14.03
N SER A 184 19.61 3.32 13.29
CA SER A 184 20.03 3.51 11.89
C SER A 184 18.87 3.91 10.96
N SER A 185 17.62 3.74 11.39
CA SER A 185 16.43 4.10 10.62
C SER A 185 15.98 5.54 10.84
N LEU A 186 16.66 6.35 11.67
CA LEU A 186 16.21 7.71 12.06
C LEU A 186 15.97 8.69 10.90
N LYS A 187 16.38 8.36 9.66
CA LYS A 187 15.97 9.10 8.46
C LYS A 187 14.53 8.82 7.99
N TYR A 188 13.92 7.74 8.48
CA TYR A 188 12.55 7.29 8.23
C TYR A 188 11.69 7.60 9.46
N VAL A 189 11.50 8.89 9.69
CA VAL A 189 10.69 9.43 10.77
C VAL A 189 9.59 10.31 10.21
N ASN A 190 8.51 10.46 10.98
CA ASN A 190 7.45 11.41 10.70
C ASN A 190 7.94 12.85 11.00
N ASN A 191 7.11 13.87 10.74
CA ASN A 191 7.52 15.27 10.97
C ASN A 191 7.82 15.62 12.44
N ASP A 192 7.42 14.79 13.39
CA ASP A 192 7.68 14.95 14.83
C ASP A 192 8.89 14.11 15.29
N ASN A 193 9.72 13.61 14.36
CA ASN A 193 10.89 12.75 14.60
C ASN A 193 10.56 11.40 15.27
N GLN A 194 9.34 10.90 15.09
CA GLN A 194 8.92 9.60 15.60
C GLN A 194 9.05 8.54 14.51
N LYS A 195 9.34 7.30 14.92
CA LYS A 195 9.43 6.15 14.02
C LYS A 195 8.13 5.96 13.23
N ILE A 196 8.25 5.73 11.94
CA ILE A 196 7.11 5.45 11.06
C ILE A 196 6.70 3.97 11.11
N SER A 197 5.46 3.66 10.73
CA SER A 197 5.00 2.28 10.57
C SER A 197 5.46 1.65 9.25
N ASN A 198 5.33 0.33 9.14
CA ASN A 198 5.62 -0.42 7.91
C ASN A 198 4.84 0.12 6.70
N LEU A 199 3.56 0.49 6.87
CA LEU A 199 2.76 1.03 5.77
C LEU A 199 3.30 2.39 5.28
N ILE A 200 3.74 3.24 6.20
CA ILE A 200 4.25 4.59 5.87
C ILE A 200 5.57 4.52 5.11
N LEU A 201 6.42 3.54 5.42
CA LEU A 201 7.69 3.33 4.73
C LEU A 201 7.53 3.31 3.21
N ASP A 202 6.45 2.75 2.69
CA ASP A 202 6.20 2.66 1.25
C ASP A 202 6.12 4.02 0.56
N PHE A 203 5.66 5.09 1.24
CA PHE A 203 5.69 6.43 0.69
C PHE A 203 7.11 6.95 0.50
N PHE A 204 7.99 6.69 1.47
CA PHE A 204 9.41 7.04 1.38
C PHE A 204 10.11 6.25 0.28
N VAL A 205 9.92 4.93 0.27
CA VAL A 205 10.50 4.05 -0.75
C VAL A 205 10.05 4.47 -2.14
N TRP A 206 8.76 4.72 -2.33
CA TRP A 206 8.23 5.14 -3.62
C TRP A 206 8.84 6.47 -4.07
N ALA A 207 9.00 7.44 -3.16
CA ALA A 207 9.64 8.71 -3.49
C ALA A 207 11.14 8.56 -3.81
N GLU A 208 11.86 7.67 -3.13
CA GLU A 208 13.30 7.46 -3.30
C GLU A 208 13.64 6.63 -4.56
N TYR A 209 12.84 5.61 -4.86
CA TYR A 209 13.11 4.59 -5.87
C TYR A 209 12.26 4.71 -7.13
N SER A 210 11.21 5.54 -7.14
CA SER A 210 10.46 5.82 -8.37
C SER A 210 11.12 6.94 -9.16
N ASN A 211 11.71 6.59 -10.30
CA ASN A 211 12.37 7.54 -11.21
C ASN A 211 11.45 8.70 -11.66
N THR A 212 10.14 8.48 -11.70
CA THR A 212 9.14 9.49 -12.09
C THR A 212 8.80 10.51 -11.02
N ILE A 213 9.13 10.28 -9.74
CA ILE A 213 8.60 11.08 -8.62
C ILE A 213 9.67 11.72 -7.75
N LYS A 214 10.94 11.30 -7.85
CA LYS A 214 12.01 11.83 -7.00
C LYS A 214 12.11 13.37 -7.04
N GLU A 215 12.15 13.95 -8.24
CA GLU A 215 12.21 15.41 -8.41
C GLU A 215 10.93 16.11 -7.90
N TYR A 216 9.77 15.48 -8.09
CA TYR A 216 8.49 16.00 -7.63
C TYR A 216 8.39 16.00 -6.09
N TRP A 217 8.88 14.94 -5.44
CA TRP A 217 8.91 14.82 -3.99
C TRP A 217 9.83 15.84 -3.34
N ASP A 218 11.03 16.03 -3.88
CA ASP A 218 11.96 17.06 -3.39
C ASP A 218 11.36 18.46 -3.53
N ASN A 219 10.62 18.70 -4.62
CA ASN A 219 9.88 19.95 -4.81
C ASN A 219 8.75 20.12 -3.79
N ILE A 220 7.94 19.10 -3.54
CA ILE A 220 6.87 19.15 -2.52
C ILE A 220 7.46 19.43 -1.15
N LYS A 221 8.54 18.75 -0.77
CA LYS A 221 9.21 19.01 0.51
C LYS A 221 9.68 20.45 0.64
N MET A 222 10.24 21.01 -0.42
CA MET A 222 10.73 22.39 -0.43
C MET A 222 9.60 23.43 -0.42
N ASN A 223 8.45 23.11 -1.02
CA ASN A 223 7.33 24.03 -1.23
C ASN A 223 6.07 23.61 -0.47
N TYR A 224 6.18 22.83 0.59
CA TYR A 224 5.06 22.22 1.30
C TYR A 224 3.99 23.25 1.70
N ASP A 225 4.42 24.37 2.28
CA ASP A 225 3.52 25.44 2.71
C ASP A 225 2.73 26.07 1.55
N LEU A 226 3.29 26.04 0.33
CA LEU A 226 2.56 26.48 -0.87
C LEU A 226 1.52 25.45 -1.27
N TYR A 227 1.89 24.17 -1.33
CA TYR A 227 1.00 23.09 -1.80
C TYR A 227 -0.17 22.81 -0.85
N VAL A 228 0.03 22.93 0.46
CA VAL A 228 -1.03 22.69 1.46
C VAL A 228 -2.15 23.72 1.37
N ASN A 229 -1.86 24.90 0.84
CA ASN A 229 -2.84 25.96 0.62
C ASN A 229 -3.54 25.83 -0.75
N MET A 230 -3.17 24.84 -1.57
CA MET A 230 -3.78 24.58 -2.88
C MET A 230 -4.98 23.64 -2.74
N GLY A 231 -6.03 23.89 -3.54
CA GLY A 231 -7.17 22.97 -3.63
C GLY A 231 -6.84 21.70 -4.44
N ALA A 232 -7.59 20.62 -4.22
CA ALA A 232 -7.39 19.32 -4.88
C ALA A 232 -7.31 19.40 -6.42
N ALA A 233 -8.08 20.31 -7.05
CA ALA A 233 -8.03 20.53 -8.50
C ALA A 233 -6.67 21.07 -8.98
N GLN A 234 -6.07 22.00 -8.22
CA GLN A 234 -4.78 22.60 -8.54
C GLN A 234 -3.64 21.60 -8.33
N ILE A 235 -3.74 20.78 -7.29
CA ILE A 235 -2.79 19.69 -7.01
C ILE A 235 -2.81 18.65 -8.15
N ASN A 236 -4.00 18.25 -8.61
CA ASN A 236 -4.16 17.35 -9.75
C ASN A 236 -3.55 17.88 -11.05
N GLU A 237 -3.65 19.19 -11.31
CA GLU A 237 -2.99 19.80 -12.48
C GLU A 237 -1.47 19.76 -12.40
N VAL A 238 -0.90 19.97 -11.22
CA VAL A 238 0.56 19.86 -11.01
C VAL A 238 0.99 18.42 -11.24
N ILE A 239 0.29 17.43 -10.68
CA ILE A 239 0.67 16.02 -10.78
C ILE A 239 0.58 15.51 -12.21
N LYS A 240 -0.46 15.87 -12.96
CA LYS A 240 -0.57 15.52 -14.39
C LYS A 240 0.66 15.95 -15.19
N LYS A 241 1.22 17.14 -14.90
CA LYS A 241 2.44 17.63 -15.58
C LYS A 241 3.68 16.76 -15.31
N TYR A 242 3.75 16.06 -14.19
CA TYR A 242 4.88 15.21 -13.82
C TYR A 242 4.67 13.73 -14.16
N VAL A 243 3.43 13.24 -14.16
CA VAL A 243 3.11 11.82 -14.39
C VAL A 243 2.92 11.50 -15.88
N ASP A 244 2.54 12.49 -16.70
CA ASP A 244 2.35 12.30 -18.16
C ASP A 244 3.60 12.61 -19.00
N ASN A 245 4.76 12.90 -18.37
CA ASN A 245 6.08 13.04 -19.01
C ASN A 245 6.97 11.82 -18.70
#